data_AF-A0A7U7GCI5-F1
#
_entry.id   AF-A0A7U7GCI5-F1
#
_cell.length_a   1.000
_cell.length_b   1.000
_cell.length_c   1.000
_cell.angle_alpha   90.00
_cell.angle_beta   90.00
_cell.angle_gamma   90.00
#
_symmetry.space_group_name_H-M   'P 1'
#
loop_
_entity.id
_entity.type
_entity.pdbx_description
1 polymer ?
#
loop_
_entity_poly.entity_id
_entity_poly.type
_entity_poly.pdbx_seq_one_letter_code
_entity_poly.pdbx_strand_id
1 'polypeptide(L)'
;MPKTHDGALVPGSSYLPAVIEQRTRIVNRVMGELTSRDTEAFFRRHPDFFRLVVSRYYPLSEELIGRYEDCWDWGQLSQNEALPWSEAFIGRFAELWNWGSSYYDTGLSGNLVLPWSEALIERFAERWMWGWGGLSENKALPWSEPLIDCFANRWDWMYLSGNEALPWSEALIDRFVDLWVWGWLAGNEALPWNVALIDRCAEYLDDLNWGSLSVNRVLPWSEVLLERYAERWLWGSEPGLSENEGLPWSEILLERYAEQWDWGYGLSYNRALPWSETLLDRYVERWAWGCLSGNEALPWSESFFERYIEYWEWGGNGCLSGNEALPWSEALIERYADRWKWGGWRGLSDNMGLPWNGHLITCYADFWDWSCLSHNKGLPWSHALYDRFSERWEIKGIAGHYDGNVRSLTPEQIERLMRICFLESKFS
;
A
#
# COMPACT_ATOMS: atom_id res chain seq x y z
N MET A 1 -10.62 -81.56 -1.67
CA MET A 1 -9.68 -82.21 -0.71
C MET A 1 -8.32 -81.52 -0.84
N PRO A 2 -7.57 -81.31 0.25
CA PRO A 2 -7.40 -80.00 0.94
C PRO A 2 -5.90 -79.54 0.97
N LYS A 3 -5.46 -78.33 1.40
CA LYS A 3 -5.54 -77.70 2.74
C LYS A 3 -4.94 -76.26 2.75
N THR A 4 -5.56 -75.41 3.60
CA THR A 4 -5.02 -74.35 4.50
C THR A 4 -4.16 -73.19 3.98
N HIS A 5 -4.60 -71.95 4.22
CA HIS A 5 -4.11 -71.17 5.37
C HIS A 5 -5.03 -70.01 5.74
N ASP A 6 -5.43 -69.99 7.02
CA ASP A 6 -6.02 -68.87 7.75
C ASP A 6 -5.05 -67.68 7.78
N GLY A 7 -5.56 -66.49 7.45
CA GLY A 7 -4.92 -65.21 7.72
C GLY A 7 -5.89 -64.33 8.49
N ALA A 8 -5.72 -64.26 9.81
CA ALA A 8 -6.47 -63.40 10.70
C ALA A 8 -6.21 -61.92 10.36
N LEU A 9 -7.27 -61.17 10.04
CA LEU A 9 -7.25 -59.71 9.95
C LEU A 9 -7.21 -59.14 11.37
N VAL A 10 -6.07 -58.53 11.72
CA VAL A 10 -5.92 -57.70 12.93
C VAL A 10 -6.68 -56.39 12.71
N PRO A 11 -7.62 -55.98 13.58
CA PRO A 11 -8.21 -54.65 13.53
C PRO A 11 -7.28 -53.68 14.25
N GLY A 12 -6.35 -53.07 13.51
CA GLY A 12 -5.46 -52.03 14.02
C GLY A 12 -5.55 -50.78 13.16
N SER A 13 -5.73 -49.62 13.82
CA SER A 13 -5.41 -48.25 13.36
C SER A 13 -6.51 -47.26 12.94
N SER A 14 -7.73 -47.33 13.48
CA SER A 14 -8.63 -46.14 13.43
C SER A 14 -8.36 -45.10 14.54
N TYR A 15 -7.55 -45.42 15.54
CA TYR A 15 -7.33 -44.57 16.73
C TYR A 15 -6.14 -43.60 16.64
N LEU A 16 -5.14 -43.88 15.80
CA LEU A 16 -3.93 -43.04 15.69
C LEU A 16 -4.22 -41.62 15.14
N PRO A 17 -5.03 -41.46 14.07
CA PRO A 17 -5.33 -40.14 13.52
C PRO A 17 -6.11 -39.24 14.50
N ALA A 18 -7.08 -39.80 15.23
CA ALA A 18 -7.89 -39.06 16.20
C ALA A 18 -7.07 -38.55 17.40
N VAL A 19 -6.11 -39.35 17.89
CA VAL A 19 -5.22 -38.96 19.00
C VAL A 19 -4.22 -37.89 18.55
N ILE A 20 -3.70 -37.96 17.33
CA ILE A 20 -2.83 -36.93 16.76
C ILE A 20 -3.61 -35.62 16.59
N GLU A 21 -4.82 -35.67 16.04
CA GLU A 21 -5.68 -34.50 15.87
C GLU A 21 -6.04 -33.84 17.22
N GLN A 22 -6.39 -34.65 18.22
CA GLN A 22 -6.68 -34.16 19.57
C GLN A 22 -5.44 -33.53 20.23
N ARG A 23 -4.25 -34.12 20.07
CA ARG A 23 -2.99 -33.56 20.58
C ARG A 23 -2.65 -32.24 19.88
N THR A 24 -2.79 -32.16 18.57
CA THR A 24 -2.57 -30.92 17.80
C THR A 24 -3.54 -29.83 18.24
N ARG A 25 -4.82 -30.16 18.47
CA ARG A 25 -5.80 -29.20 19.00
C ARG A 25 -5.44 -28.69 20.39
N ILE A 26 -4.98 -29.57 21.29
CA ILE A 26 -4.55 -29.18 22.65
C ILE A 26 -3.29 -28.30 22.59
N VAL A 27 -2.28 -28.69 21.79
CA VAL A 27 -1.05 -27.91 21.62
C VAL A 27 -1.37 -26.54 21.05
N ASN A 28 -2.18 -26.45 20.00
CA ASN A 28 -2.57 -25.17 19.41
C ASN A 28 -3.35 -24.30 20.40
N ARG A 29 -4.21 -24.89 21.22
CA ARG A 29 -4.94 -24.17 22.26
C ARG A 29 -4.00 -23.62 23.34
N VAL A 30 -3.10 -24.45 23.86
CA VAL A 30 -2.14 -24.03 24.90
C VAL A 30 -1.20 -22.96 24.35
N MET A 31 -0.72 -23.11 23.11
CA MET A 31 0.09 -22.09 22.44
C MET A 31 -0.69 -20.78 22.26
N GLY A 32 -1.95 -20.84 21.83
CA GLY A 32 -2.80 -19.65 21.73
C GLY A 32 -3.03 -18.96 23.07
N GLU A 33 -3.26 -19.72 24.15
CA GLU A 33 -3.44 -19.18 25.50
C GLU A 33 -2.15 -18.55 26.05
N LEU A 34 -0.98 -19.13 25.76
CA LEU A 34 0.32 -18.55 26.15
C LEU A 34 0.60 -17.25 25.39
N THR A 35 0.45 -17.26 24.06
CA THR A 35 0.61 -16.06 23.23
C THR A 35 -0.31 -14.93 23.69
N SER A 36 -1.57 -15.23 24.00
CA SER A 36 -2.54 -14.25 24.48
C SER A 36 -2.14 -13.61 25.82
N ARG A 37 -1.56 -14.39 26.75
CA ARG A 37 -1.07 -13.87 28.05
C ARG A 37 0.14 -12.97 27.88
N ASP A 38 1.07 -13.36 27.02
CA ASP A 38 2.26 -12.56 26.72
C ASP A 38 1.86 -11.24 26.05
N THR A 39 0.90 -11.28 25.11
CA THR A 39 0.30 -10.09 24.49
C THR A 39 -0.38 -9.18 25.53
N GLU A 40 -1.17 -9.72 26.45
CA GLU A 40 -1.82 -8.91 27.49
C GLU A 40 -0.75 -8.24 28.39
N ALA A 41 0.30 -8.97 28.78
CA ALA A 41 1.40 -8.43 29.58
C ALA A 41 2.22 -7.36 28.83
N PHE A 42 2.41 -7.52 27.52
CA PHE A 42 3.03 -6.52 26.66
C PHE A 42 2.21 -5.21 26.65
N PHE A 43 0.91 -5.28 26.38
CA PHE A 43 0.07 -4.08 26.34
C PHE A 43 -0.11 -3.39 27.69
N ARG A 44 -0.02 -4.12 28.81
CA ARG A 44 0.03 -3.49 30.14
C ARG A 44 1.25 -2.61 30.34
N ARG A 45 2.38 -2.94 29.71
CA ARG A 45 3.61 -2.14 29.78
C ARG A 45 3.59 -0.97 28.80
N HIS A 46 2.79 -1.06 27.73
CA HIS A 46 2.72 -0.08 26.65
C HIS A 46 1.27 0.39 26.39
N PRO A 47 0.64 1.11 27.34
CA PRO A 47 -0.78 1.49 27.25
C PRO A 47 -1.10 2.44 26.09
N ASP A 48 -0.18 3.35 25.74
CA ASP A 48 -0.40 4.27 24.61
C ASP A 48 -0.38 3.53 23.27
N PHE A 49 0.56 2.58 23.10
CA PHE A 49 0.58 1.71 21.93
C PHE A 49 -0.70 0.86 21.87
N PHE A 50 -1.13 0.29 23.01
CA PHE A 50 -2.37 -0.48 23.11
C PHE A 50 -3.58 0.31 22.61
N ARG A 51 -3.79 1.54 23.08
CA ARG A 51 -4.94 2.39 22.70
C ARG A 51 -4.99 2.63 21.19
N LEU A 52 -3.84 2.89 20.56
CA LEU A 52 -3.76 3.10 19.11
C LEU A 52 -4.15 1.83 18.35
N VAL A 53 -3.52 0.69 18.66
CA VAL A 53 -3.74 -0.55 17.90
C VAL A 53 -5.11 -1.18 18.16
N VAL A 54 -5.65 -1.04 19.38
CA VAL A 54 -6.99 -1.56 19.69
C VAL A 54 -8.07 -0.75 18.96
N SER A 55 -7.94 0.58 18.91
CA SER A 55 -8.87 1.43 18.17
C SER A 55 -8.79 1.18 16.67
N ARG A 56 -7.59 0.92 16.13
CA ARG A 56 -7.38 0.76 14.69
C ARG A 56 -7.71 -0.64 14.15
N TYR A 57 -7.45 -1.71 14.91
CA TYR A 57 -7.43 -3.07 14.36
C TYR A 57 -8.36 -4.07 15.02
N TYR A 58 -8.87 -3.78 16.22
CA TYR A 58 -9.68 -4.74 16.98
C TYR A 58 -11.17 -4.63 16.64
N PRO A 59 -11.91 -5.74 16.49
CA PRO A 59 -13.36 -5.73 16.26
C PRO A 59 -14.13 -5.40 17.55
N LEU A 60 -14.10 -4.13 17.95
CA LEU A 60 -14.76 -3.67 19.17
C LEU A 60 -16.29 -3.74 19.03
N SER A 61 -16.96 -4.16 20.11
CA SER A 61 -18.43 -4.12 20.16
C SER A 61 -18.93 -2.69 20.44
N GLU A 62 -20.15 -2.41 19.99
CA GLU A 62 -20.80 -1.11 20.18
C GLU A 62 -20.94 -0.76 21.68
N GLU A 63 -21.21 -1.74 22.53
CA GLU A 63 -21.32 -1.55 23.98
C GLU A 63 -19.99 -1.18 24.62
N LEU A 64 -18.89 -1.78 24.15
CA LEU A 64 -17.56 -1.49 24.65
C LEU A 64 -17.10 -0.09 24.21
N ILE A 65 -17.42 0.30 22.97
CA ILE A 65 -17.17 1.64 22.46
C ILE A 65 -17.91 2.66 23.33
N GLY A 66 -19.23 2.47 23.50
CA GLY A 66 -20.07 3.37 24.31
C GLY A 66 -19.69 3.42 25.81
N ARG A 67 -19.05 2.39 26.36
CA ARG A 67 -18.62 2.40 27.77
C ARG A 67 -17.41 3.31 28.01
N TYR A 68 -16.56 3.46 27.00
CA TYR A 68 -15.27 4.13 27.11
C TYR A 68 -15.12 5.26 26.07
N GLU A 69 -16.22 5.94 25.72
CA GLU A 69 -16.28 6.97 24.66
C GLU A 69 -15.14 7.99 24.74
N ASP A 70 -14.80 8.46 25.96
CA ASP A 70 -13.76 9.47 26.21
C ASP A 70 -12.32 8.93 26.12
N CYS A 71 -12.13 7.61 25.97
CA CYS A 71 -10.81 6.99 25.93
C CYS A 71 -10.36 6.54 24.54
N TRP A 72 -11.27 6.54 23.57
CA TRP A 72 -10.97 6.08 22.23
C TRP A 72 -10.38 7.18 21.37
N ASP A 73 -9.44 6.79 20.50
CA ASP A 73 -9.08 7.60 19.35
C ASP A 73 -10.14 7.40 18.26
N TRP A 74 -11.09 8.33 18.17
CA TRP A 74 -12.17 8.30 17.20
C TRP A 74 -11.69 8.43 15.75
N GLY A 75 -10.51 9.01 15.52
CA GLY A 75 -9.88 9.02 14.21
C GLY A 75 -9.47 7.61 13.78
N GLN A 76 -8.80 6.86 14.67
CA GLN A 76 -8.45 5.46 14.40
C GLN A 76 -9.68 4.56 14.31
N LEU A 77 -10.72 4.78 15.14
CA LEU A 77 -11.95 4.00 15.07
C LEU A 77 -12.69 4.21 13.74
N SER A 78 -12.76 5.45 13.23
CA SER A 78 -13.40 5.73 11.93
C SER A 78 -12.74 4.98 10.76
N GLN A 79 -11.46 4.64 10.89
CA GLN A 79 -10.70 3.88 9.87
C GLN A 79 -10.68 2.36 10.15
N ASN A 80 -11.26 1.91 11.27
CA ASN A 80 -11.19 0.51 11.66
C ASN A 80 -12.17 -0.35 10.85
N GLU A 81 -11.61 -1.13 9.93
CA GLU A 81 -12.38 -2.00 9.05
C GLU A 81 -12.98 -3.24 9.74
N ALA A 82 -12.57 -3.53 10.98
CA ALA A 82 -13.04 -4.68 11.75
C ALA A 82 -14.28 -4.38 12.61
N LEU A 83 -14.73 -3.13 12.67
CA LEU A 83 -15.91 -2.75 13.46
C LEU A 83 -17.21 -3.29 12.83
N PRO A 84 -18.24 -3.57 13.65
CA PRO A 84 -19.54 -4.04 13.17
C PRO A 84 -20.37 -2.89 12.58
N TRP A 85 -19.88 -2.31 11.47
CA TRP A 85 -20.50 -1.16 10.83
C TRP A 85 -21.96 -1.43 10.44
N SER A 86 -22.84 -0.55 10.90
CA SER A 86 -24.24 -0.48 10.52
C SER A 86 -24.67 0.98 10.48
N GLU A 87 -25.69 1.31 9.70
CA GLU A 87 -26.22 2.68 9.66
C GLU A 87 -26.68 3.17 11.05
N ALA A 88 -27.23 2.27 11.87
CA ALA A 88 -27.61 2.55 13.24
C ALA A 88 -26.39 2.88 14.13
N PHE A 89 -25.32 2.09 14.01
CA PHE A 89 -24.08 2.30 14.76
C PHE A 89 -23.38 3.60 14.35
N ILE A 90 -23.32 3.91 13.05
CA ILE A 90 -22.83 5.20 12.54
C ILE A 90 -23.66 6.34 13.13
N GLY A 91 -25.00 6.22 13.07
CA GLY A 91 -25.91 7.24 13.58
C GLY A 91 -25.83 7.46 15.09
N ARG A 92 -25.58 6.43 15.90
CA ARG A 92 -25.51 6.52 17.35
C ARG A 92 -24.37 7.45 17.83
N PHE A 93 -23.23 7.41 17.16
CA PHE A 93 -22.04 8.18 17.52
C PHE A 93 -21.69 9.24 16.47
N ALA A 94 -22.69 9.74 15.74
CA ALA A 94 -22.49 10.65 14.61
C ALA A 94 -21.68 11.92 14.95
N GLU A 95 -21.72 12.40 16.19
CA GLU A 95 -20.95 13.58 16.62
C GLU A 95 -19.51 13.27 17.04
N LEU A 96 -19.19 12.00 17.28
CA LEU A 96 -17.87 11.56 17.72
C LEU A 96 -17.05 11.01 16.56
N TRP A 97 -17.71 10.45 15.54
CA TRP A 97 -17.03 9.97 14.35
C TRP A 97 -16.26 11.09 13.66
N ASN A 98 -15.04 10.76 13.26
CA ASN A 98 -14.33 11.53 12.27
C ASN A 98 -14.91 11.22 10.88
N TRP A 99 -15.57 12.20 10.26
CA TRP A 99 -16.19 12.09 8.93
C TRP A 99 -15.20 12.33 7.78
N GLY A 100 -13.99 12.78 8.11
CA GLY A 100 -13.01 13.27 7.16
C GLY A 100 -12.90 14.79 7.22
N SER A 101 -11.67 15.29 7.13
CA SER A 101 -11.38 16.73 7.20
C SER A 101 -10.34 17.20 6.19
N SER A 102 -9.54 16.27 5.65
CA SER A 102 -8.47 16.57 4.71
C SER A 102 -8.02 15.31 3.97
N TYR A 103 -7.13 15.47 3.01
CA TYR A 103 -6.54 14.36 2.25
C TYR A 103 -5.87 13.29 3.14
N TYR A 104 -5.15 13.70 4.19
CA TYR A 104 -4.46 12.77 5.09
C TYR A 104 -5.37 12.17 6.17
N ASP A 105 -6.63 12.61 6.20
CA ASP A 105 -7.61 12.22 7.21
C ASP A 105 -9.00 12.17 6.59
N THR A 106 -9.26 11.06 5.91
CA THR A 106 -10.49 10.82 5.14
C THR A 106 -11.64 10.30 6.01
N GLY A 107 -11.36 9.93 7.27
CA GLY A 107 -12.34 9.47 8.25
C GLY A 107 -13.29 8.40 7.71
N LEU A 108 -14.58 8.52 8.01
CA LEU A 108 -15.62 7.64 7.47
C LEU A 108 -15.80 7.81 5.95
N SER A 109 -15.61 8.99 5.38
CA SER A 109 -15.79 9.24 3.93
C SER A 109 -14.86 8.39 3.06
N GLY A 110 -13.65 8.11 3.51
CA GLY A 110 -12.69 7.25 2.80
C GLY A 110 -12.75 5.77 3.18
N ASN A 111 -13.65 5.37 4.09
CA ASN A 111 -13.70 4.00 4.57
C ASN A 111 -14.34 3.07 3.53
N LEU A 112 -13.64 1.98 3.19
CA LEU A 112 -14.02 1.06 2.12
C LEU A 112 -14.97 -0.07 2.56
N VAL A 113 -15.23 -0.22 3.86
CA VAL A 113 -16.03 -1.32 4.41
C VAL A 113 -17.34 -0.89 5.05
N LEU A 114 -17.67 0.41 5.03
CA LEU A 114 -18.97 0.87 5.50
C LEU A 114 -20.10 0.20 4.69
N PRO A 115 -21.30 0.05 5.28
CA PRO A 115 -22.47 -0.48 4.59
C PRO A 115 -23.05 0.57 3.63
N TRP A 116 -22.27 0.93 2.61
CA TRP A 116 -22.62 1.97 1.65
C TRP A 116 -23.94 1.65 0.96
N SER A 117 -24.81 2.64 0.95
CA SER A 117 -26.09 2.63 0.27
C SER A 117 -26.48 4.08 -0.04
N GLU A 118 -27.32 4.29 -1.05
CA GLU A 118 -27.83 5.63 -1.37
C GLU A 118 -28.49 6.28 -0.13
N ALA A 119 -29.22 5.50 0.67
CA ALA A 119 -29.85 5.96 1.90
C ALA A 119 -28.83 6.42 2.97
N LEU A 120 -27.73 5.70 3.16
CA LEU A 120 -26.66 6.11 4.09
C LEU A 120 -25.99 7.40 3.62
N ILE A 121 -25.73 7.51 2.31
CA ILE A 121 -25.12 8.71 1.71
C ILE A 121 -26.05 9.91 1.91
N GLU A 122 -27.34 9.76 1.58
CA GLU A 122 -28.35 10.81 1.72
C GLU A 122 -28.54 11.25 3.18
N ARG A 123 -28.67 10.29 4.10
CA ARG A 123 -28.93 10.56 5.53
C ARG A 123 -27.86 11.46 6.17
N PHE A 124 -26.61 11.33 5.74
CA PHE A 124 -25.49 12.10 6.27
C PHE A 124 -24.84 13.00 5.22
N ALA A 125 -25.58 13.42 4.18
CA ALA A 125 -25.07 14.18 3.05
C ALA A 125 -24.27 15.44 3.43
N GLU A 126 -24.61 16.11 4.55
CA GLU A 126 -23.91 17.32 5.01
C GLU A 126 -22.66 17.03 5.86
N ARG A 127 -22.46 15.78 6.29
CA ARG A 127 -21.29 15.39 7.09
C ARG A 127 -20.19 14.77 6.24
N TRP A 128 -20.57 14.11 5.16
CA TRP A 128 -19.61 13.52 4.26
C TRP A 128 -18.70 14.57 3.65
N MET A 129 -17.42 14.26 3.63
CA MET A 129 -16.47 14.92 2.77
C MET A 129 -16.65 14.37 1.34
N TRP A 130 -17.11 15.22 0.41
CA TRP A 130 -17.44 14.82 -0.96
C TRP A 130 -16.24 14.86 -1.90
N GLY A 131 -15.32 15.82 -1.71
CA GLY A 131 -14.14 16.01 -2.55
C GLY A 131 -12.92 15.20 -2.10
N TRP A 132 -11.73 15.76 -2.33
CA TRP A 132 -10.39 15.15 -2.22
C TRP A 132 -10.16 14.10 -1.11
N GLY A 133 -10.12 12.81 -1.44
CA GLY A 133 -9.95 11.68 -0.52
C GLY A 133 -11.24 11.22 0.16
N GLY A 134 -12.37 11.86 -0.16
CA GLY A 134 -13.70 11.55 0.33
C GLY A 134 -14.53 10.75 -0.67
N LEU A 135 -15.83 11.04 -0.73
CA LEU A 135 -16.78 10.20 -1.47
C LEU A 135 -16.52 10.13 -2.99
N SER A 136 -16.09 11.21 -3.65
CA SER A 136 -15.79 11.20 -5.10
C SER A 136 -14.67 10.22 -5.47
N GLU A 137 -13.72 9.94 -4.58
CA GLU A 137 -12.62 8.98 -4.81
C GLU A 137 -12.91 7.59 -4.25
N ASN A 138 -13.98 7.43 -3.47
CA ASN A 138 -14.24 6.21 -2.74
C ASN A 138 -14.65 5.07 -3.70
N LYS A 139 -13.78 4.06 -3.81
CA LYS A 139 -13.97 2.91 -4.70
C LYS A 139 -15.01 1.90 -4.21
N ALA A 140 -15.51 2.03 -2.98
CA ALA A 140 -16.47 1.12 -2.36
C ALA A 140 -17.93 1.60 -2.43
N LEU A 141 -18.19 2.80 -2.94
CA LEU A 141 -19.56 3.27 -3.13
C LEU A 141 -20.31 2.41 -4.15
N PRO A 142 -21.64 2.27 -4.02
CA PRO A 142 -22.47 1.57 -5.00
C PRO A 142 -22.67 2.45 -6.25
N TRP A 143 -21.58 2.69 -6.99
CA TRP A 143 -21.58 3.59 -8.15
C TRP A 143 -22.61 3.15 -9.19
N SER A 144 -23.44 4.11 -9.58
CA SER A 144 -24.49 3.95 -10.58
C SER A 144 -24.73 5.32 -11.24
N GLU A 145 -25.21 5.34 -12.48
CA GLU A 145 -25.63 6.60 -13.11
C GLU A 145 -26.64 7.38 -12.26
N PRO A 146 -27.68 6.75 -11.66
CA PRO A 146 -28.60 7.45 -10.74
C PRO A 146 -27.90 8.08 -9.54
N LEU A 147 -26.93 7.41 -8.90
CA LEU A 147 -26.20 7.98 -7.77
C LEU A 147 -25.37 9.20 -8.20
N ILE A 148 -24.70 9.11 -9.35
CA ILE A 148 -23.92 10.22 -9.91
C ILE A 148 -24.85 11.42 -10.19
N ASP A 149 -25.99 11.17 -10.84
CA ASP A 149 -26.98 12.18 -11.21
C ASP A 149 -27.63 12.85 -9.99
N CYS A 150 -28.01 12.06 -8.98
CA CYS A 150 -28.70 12.52 -7.77
C CYS A 150 -27.88 13.56 -6.99
N PHE A 151 -26.55 13.38 -6.95
CA PHE A 151 -25.62 14.25 -6.23
C PHE A 151 -24.65 14.99 -7.15
N ALA A 152 -25.02 15.21 -8.42
CA ALA A 152 -24.17 15.83 -9.44
C ALA A 152 -23.54 17.17 -9.00
N ASN A 153 -24.23 17.94 -8.15
CA ASN A 153 -23.76 19.22 -7.63
C ASN A 153 -22.87 19.13 -6.37
N ARG A 154 -22.75 17.94 -5.77
CA ARG A 154 -21.89 17.71 -4.60
C ARG A 154 -20.62 16.96 -4.96
N TRP A 155 -20.66 16.16 -6.01
CA TRP A 155 -19.46 15.48 -6.49
C TRP A 155 -18.40 16.48 -6.91
N ASP A 156 -17.18 16.21 -6.47
CA ASP A 156 -16.01 16.78 -7.11
C ASP A 156 -15.71 15.98 -8.39
N TRP A 157 -15.95 16.61 -9.53
CA TRP A 157 -15.82 16.01 -10.85
C TRP A 157 -14.37 15.76 -11.27
N MET A 158 -13.40 16.47 -10.67
CA MET A 158 -11.99 16.18 -10.88
C MET A 158 -11.66 14.77 -10.41
N TYR A 159 -12.12 14.44 -9.20
CA TYR A 159 -11.89 13.14 -8.59
C TYR A 159 -12.77 12.03 -9.17
N LEU A 160 -14.03 12.34 -9.55
CA LEU A 160 -14.84 11.35 -10.27
C LEU A 160 -14.21 10.98 -11.62
N SER A 161 -13.67 11.95 -12.37
CA SER A 161 -12.97 11.69 -13.64
C SER A 161 -11.78 10.74 -13.48
N GLY A 162 -11.08 10.80 -12.36
CA GLY A 162 -9.97 9.89 -12.04
C GLY A 162 -10.39 8.59 -11.34
N ASN A 163 -11.66 8.41 -10.99
CA ASN A 163 -12.08 7.27 -10.18
C ASN A 163 -12.32 6.03 -11.06
N GLU A 164 -11.47 5.03 -10.85
CA GLU A 164 -11.46 3.77 -11.59
C GLU A 164 -12.64 2.84 -11.25
N ALA A 165 -13.37 3.10 -10.16
CA ALA A 165 -14.48 2.25 -9.71
C ALA A 165 -15.83 2.65 -10.35
N LEU A 166 -15.88 3.74 -11.12
CA LEU A 166 -17.11 4.11 -11.84
C LEU A 166 -17.44 3.07 -12.91
N PRO A 167 -18.73 2.87 -13.23
CA PRO A 167 -19.17 2.00 -14.31
C PRO A 167 -18.95 2.68 -15.68
N TRP A 168 -17.69 2.87 -16.06
CA TRP A 168 -17.31 3.57 -17.29
C TRP A 168 -17.94 2.92 -18.52
N SER A 169 -18.62 3.75 -19.31
CA SER A 169 -19.19 3.40 -20.61
C SER A 169 -19.23 4.64 -21.49
N GLU A 170 -19.33 4.48 -22.81
CA GLU A 170 -19.49 5.62 -23.71
C GLU A 170 -20.73 6.45 -23.35
N ALA A 171 -21.83 5.80 -22.95
CA ALA A 171 -23.06 6.46 -22.53
C ALA A 171 -22.87 7.34 -21.28
N LEU A 172 -22.13 6.84 -20.27
CA LEU A 172 -21.80 7.62 -19.07
C LEU A 172 -20.92 8.84 -19.40
N ILE A 173 -19.93 8.65 -20.27
CA ILE A 173 -19.05 9.73 -20.72
C ILE A 173 -19.88 10.81 -21.43
N ASP A 174 -20.74 10.40 -22.37
CA ASP A 174 -21.57 11.31 -23.17
C ASP A 174 -22.59 12.07 -22.32
N ARG A 175 -23.20 11.40 -21.34
CA ARG A 175 -24.23 11.99 -20.48
C ARG A 175 -23.71 13.18 -19.68
N PHE A 176 -22.47 13.14 -19.23
CA PHE A 176 -21.84 14.15 -18.38
C PHE A 176 -20.64 14.82 -19.05
N VAL A 177 -20.63 14.86 -20.38
CA VAL A 177 -19.53 15.35 -21.23
C VAL A 177 -18.97 16.70 -20.81
N ASP A 178 -19.83 17.61 -20.36
CA ASP A 178 -19.46 18.97 -19.95
C ASP A 178 -18.99 19.08 -18.49
N LEU A 179 -19.20 18.04 -17.69
CA LEU A 179 -18.82 17.99 -16.27
C LEU A 179 -17.50 17.27 -16.07
N TRP A 180 -17.15 16.34 -16.95
CA TRP A 180 -15.88 15.63 -16.85
C TRP A 180 -14.67 16.53 -17.02
N VAL A 181 -13.67 16.30 -16.18
CA VAL A 181 -12.36 16.92 -16.33
C VAL A 181 -11.50 16.04 -17.24
N TRP A 182 -11.44 16.38 -18.52
CA TRP A 182 -10.83 15.56 -19.56
C TRP A 182 -9.36 15.21 -19.33
N GLY A 183 -8.57 16.09 -18.72
CA GLY A 183 -7.18 15.79 -18.35
C GLY A 183 -7.05 14.66 -17.32
N TRP A 184 -8.04 14.51 -16.43
CA TRP A 184 -8.11 13.42 -15.46
C TRP A 184 -8.69 12.14 -16.08
N LEU A 185 -9.69 12.26 -16.96
CA LEU A 185 -10.18 11.12 -17.75
C LEU A 185 -9.04 10.51 -18.57
N ALA A 186 -8.22 11.34 -19.22
CA ALA A 186 -7.10 10.92 -20.05
C ALA A 186 -6.07 10.05 -19.32
N GLY A 187 -5.86 10.30 -18.02
CA GLY A 187 -4.96 9.49 -17.18
C GLY A 187 -5.65 8.28 -16.53
N ASN A 188 -6.97 8.15 -16.65
CA ASN A 188 -7.72 7.09 -15.98
C ASN A 188 -7.65 5.79 -16.80
N GLU A 189 -6.95 4.80 -16.24
CA GLU A 189 -6.68 3.52 -16.88
C GLU A 189 -7.88 2.54 -16.84
N ALA A 190 -8.97 2.89 -16.14
CA ALA A 190 -10.19 2.08 -16.12
C ALA A 190 -11.14 2.37 -17.29
N LEU A 191 -10.90 3.42 -18.07
CA LEU A 191 -11.74 3.72 -19.23
C LEU A 191 -11.55 2.67 -20.34
N PRO A 192 -12.60 2.41 -21.14
CA PRO A 192 -12.53 1.52 -22.29
C PRO A 192 -11.81 2.19 -23.47
N TRP A 193 -10.50 2.39 -23.31
CA TRP A 193 -9.67 3.09 -24.28
C TRP A 193 -9.69 2.42 -25.66
N ASN A 194 -10.02 3.23 -26.65
CA ASN A 194 -9.91 2.90 -28.06
C ASN A 194 -9.51 4.17 -28.82
N VAL A 195 -9.14 4.02 -30.08
CA VAL A 195 -8.69 5.14 -30.91
C VAL A 195 -9.77 6.24 -31.04
N ALA A 196 -11.05 5.88 -31.09
CA ALA A 196 -12.12 6.87 -31.18
C ALA A 196 -12.29 7.67 -29.88
N LEU A 197 -12.12 7.04 -28.72
CA LEU A 197 -12.12 7.75 -27.44
C LEU A 197 -10.89 8.67 -27.31
N ILE A 198 -9.73 8.25 -27.79
CA ILE A 198 -8.53 9.11 -27.85
C ILE A 198 -8.78 10.31 -28.79
N ASP A 199 -9.35 10.07 -29.96
CA ASP A 199 -9.73 11.13 -30.91
C ASP A 199 -10.68 12.15 -30.26
N ARG A 200 -11.68 11.68 -29.50
CA ARG A 200 -12.57 12.57 -28.74
C ARG A 200 -11.81 13.38 -27.70
N CYS A 201 -11.01 12.73 -26.85
CA CYS A 201 -10.19 13.45 -25.87
C CYS A 201 -9.32 14.51 -26.56
N ALA A 202 -8.72 14.19 -27.70
CA ALA A 202 -7.90 15.11 -28.47
C ALA A 202 -8.61 16.40 -28.96
N GLU A 203 -9.94 16.44 -28.94
CA GLU A 203 -10.75 17.65 -29.20
C GLU A 203 -10.89 18.56 -27.97
N TYR A 204 -10.87 17.98 -26.76
CA TYR A 204 -11.06 18.69 -25.49
C TYR A 204 -9.75 18.98 -24.75
N LEU A 205 -8.66 18.29 -25.09
CA LEU A 205 -7.35 18.46 -24.47
C LEU A 205 -6.54 19.56 -25.18
N ASP A 206 -5.93 20.44 -24.38
CA ASP A 206 -4.81 21.26 -24.82
C ASP A 206 -3.47 20.49 -24.75
N ASP A 207 -2.39 21.10 -25.24
CA ASP A 207 -1.06 20.48 -25.28
C ASP A 207 -0.53 20.06 -23.89
N LEU A 208 -0.92 20.75 -22.82
CA LEU A 208 -0.51 20.42 -21.45
C LEU A 208 -1.21 19.14 -20.95
N ASN A 209 -2.43 18.87 -21.40
CA ASN A 209 -3.18 17.68 -20.99
C ASN A 209 -2.81 16.41 -21.76
N TRP A 210 -2.08 16.51 -22.87
CA TRP A 210 -1.51 15.33 -23.56
C TRP A 210 -0.51 14.57 -22.70
N GLY A 211 0.01 15.20 -21.64
CA GLY A 211 0.79 14.54 -20.61
C GLY A 211 0.09 13.32 -20.01
N SER A 212 -1.18 13.45 -19.63
CA SER A 212 -1.96 12.36 -19.04
C SER A 212 -2.13 11.17 -20.00
N LEU A 213 -2.39 11.44 -21.30
CA LEU A 213 -2.44 10.37 -22.30
C LEU A 213 -1.06 9.76 -22.54
N SER A 214 0.01 10.58 -22.52
CA SER A 214 1.38 10.12 -22.76
C SER A 214 1.87 9.15 -21.69
N VAL A 215 1.43 9.28 -20.44
CA VAL A 215 1.81 8.38 -19.33
C VAL A 215 0.83 7.23 -19.09
N ASN A 216 -0.35 7.26 -19.73
CA ASN A 216 -1.37 6.23 -19.57
C ASN A 216 -0.88 4.90 -20.16
N ARG A 217 -0.81 3.86 -19.32
CA ARG A 217 -0.16 2.58 -19.67
C ARG A 217 -1.08 1.62 -20.40
N VAL A 218 -2.39 1.85 -20.36
CA VAL A 218 -3.40 0.95 -20.93
C VAL A 218 -3.93 1.40 -22.29
N LEU A 219 -3.46 2.54 -22.81
CA LEU A 219 -3.78 2.92 -24.17
C LEU A 219 -3.38 1.80 -25.15
N PRO A 220 -4.06 1.67 -26.31
CA PRO A 220 -3.73 0.70 -27.34
C PRO A 220 -2.43 1.09 -28.08
N TRP A 221 -1.32 1.11 -27.35
CA TRP A 221 -0.01 1.52 -27.81
C TRP A 221 0.44 0.67 -28.99
N SER A 222 0.87 1.36 -30.04
CA SER A 222 1.44 0.78 -31.25
C SER A 222 2.30 1.84 -31.91
N GLU A 223 3.23 1.44 -32.77
CA GLU A 223 3.99 2.40 -33.57
C GLU A 223 3.07 3.32 -34.39
N VAL A 224 1.95 2.78 -34.89
CA VAL A 224 0.93 3.56 -35.62
C VAL A 224 0.30 4.64 -34.74
N LEU A 225 0.00 4.34 -33.48
CA LEU A 225 -0.57 5.31 -32.55
C LEU A 225 0.46 6.39 -32.18
N LEU A 226 1.72 5.99 -31.95
CA LEU A 226 2.83 6.91 -31.69
C LEU A 226 3.04 7.87 -32.87
N GLU A 227 3.07 7.35 -34.10
CA GLU A 227 3.21 8.14 -35.32
C GLU A 227 2.03 9.09 -35.54
N ARG A 228 0.80 8.62 -35.30
CA ARG A 228 -0.43 9.40 -35.55
C ARG A 228 -0.47 10.72 -34.80
N TYR A 229 0.07 10.76 -33.58
CA TYR A 229 0.10 11.95 -32.74
C TYR A 229 1.52 12.32 -32.29
N ALA A 230 2.53 12.02 -33.09
CA ALA A 230 3.94 12.19 -32.74
C ALA A 230 4.29 13.58 -32.20
N GLU A 231 3.67 14.63 -32.76
CA GLU A 231 3.88 16.04 -32.39
C GLU A 231 3.10 16.48 -31.15
N ARG A 232 2.14 15.66 -30.69
CA ARG A 232 1.31 15.96 -29.51
C ARG A 232 1.73 15.18 -28.28
N TRP A 233 2.36 14.01 -28.46
CA TRP A 233 2.91 13.26 -27.35
C TRP A 233 3.97 14.06 -26.62
N LEU A 234 3.92 14.04 -25.28
CA LEU A 234 5.03 14.51 -24.47
C LEU A 234 6.03 13.37 -24.37
N TRP A 235 7.21 13.53 -24.98
CA TRP A 235 8.23 12.48 -25.01
C TRP A 235 9.05 12.37 -23.73
N GLY A 236 9.17 13.47 -22.98
CA GLY A 236 9.99 13.56 -21.76
C GLY A 236 9.44 12.78 -20.56
N SER A 237 9.81 13.19 -19.35
CA SER A 237 9.55 12.45 -18.11
C SER A 237 8.69 13.19 -17.07
N GLU A 238 8.26 14.43 -17.33
CA GLU A 238 7.42 15.17 -16.40
C GLU A 238 6.29 15.93 -17.11
N PRO A 239 5.16 15.27 -17.41
CA PRO A 239 4.94 13.82 -17.64
C PRO A 239 5.22 13.43 -19.11
N GLY A 240 5.55 12.17 -19.40
CA GLY A 240 5.69 11.75 -20.81
C GLY A 240 6.02 10.29 -21.11
N LEU A 241 6.19 10.00 -22.40
CA LEU A 241 6.34 8.65 -22.95
C LEU A 241 7.59 7.92 -22.42
N SER A 242 8.66 8.64 -22.06
CA SER A 242 9.90 8.00 -21.60
C SER A 242 9.72 7.18 -20.31
N GLU A 243 8.78 7.58 -19.44
CA GLU A 243 8.44 6.84 -18.21
C GLU A 243 7.27 5.86 -18.40
N ASN A 244 6.67 5.80 -19.59
CA ASN A 244 5.48 4.97 -19.82
C ASN A 244 5.87 3.49 -19.95
N GLU A 245 5.46 2.69 -18.97
CA GLU A 245 5.70 1.24 -18.91
C GLU A 245 4.77 0.42 -19.81
N GLY A 246 3.71 1.03 -20.35
CA GLY A 246 2.76 0.40 -21.27
C GLY A 246 3.18 0.40 -22.74
N LEU A 247 4.26 1.11 -23.09
CA LEU A 247 4.78 1.13 -24.46
C LEU A 247 5.38 -0.22 -24.87
N PRO A 248 5.33 -0.58 -26.17
CA PRO A 248 5.93 -1.79 -26.70
C PRO A 248 7.46 -1.64 -26.84
N TRP A 249 8.15 -1.52 -25.70
CA TRP A 249 9.58 -1.26 -25.67
C TRP A 249 10.38 -2.33 -26.39
N SER A 250 11.31 -1.86 -27.23
CA SER A 250 12.28 -2.67 -27.95
C SER A 250 13.53 -1.83 -28.22
N GLU A 251 14.68 -2.47 -28.48
CA GLU A 251 15.88 -1.74 -28.92
C GLU A 251 15.61 -0.92 -30.19
N ILE A 252 14.76 -1.43 -31.09
CA ILE A 252 14.37 -0.73 -32.33
C ILE A 252 13.58 0.55 -32.01
N LEU A 253 12.62 0.48 -31.08
CA LEU A 253 11.84 1.65 -30.68
C LEU A 253 12.73 2.71 -30.01
N LEU A 254 13.65 2.27 -29.15
CA LEU A 254 14.64 3.13 -28.50
C LEU A 254 15.54 3.83 -29.53
N GLU A 255 16.08 3.07 -30.49
CA GLU A 255 16.93 3.60 -31.56
C GLU A 255 16.18 4.58 -32.47
N ARG A 256 14.94 4.24 -32.86
CA ARG A 256 14.12 5.04 -33.78
C ARG A 256 13.86 6.45 -33.26
N TYR A 257 13.64 6.59 -31.95
CA TYR A 257 13.31 7.85 -31.29
C TYR A 257 14.39 8.30 -30.29
N ALA A 258 15.63 7.86 -30.50
CA ALA A 258 16.74 8.07 -29.57
C ALA A 258 16.97 9.53 -29.16
N GLU A 259 16.64 10.49 -30.03
CA GLU A 259 16.82 11.92 -29.74
C GLU A 259 15.59 12.59 -29.10
N GLN A 260 14.45 11.89 -29.05
CA GLN A 260 13.22 12.39 -28.42
C GLN A 260 13.06 11.89 -26.98
N TRP A 261 13.62 10.72 -26.69
CA TRP A 261 13.57 10.16 -25.34
C TRP A 261 14.35 10.99 -24.33
N ASP A 262 13.77 11.15 -23.15
CA ASP A 262 14.51 11.55 -21.96
C ASP A 262 15.27 10.34 -21.40
N TRP A 263 16.55 10.23 -21.75
CA TRP A 263 17.45 9.23 -21.21
C TRP A 263 17.76 9.41 -19.72
N GLY A 264 17.51 10.62 -19.20
CA GLY A 264 17.74 10.99 -17.81
C GLY A 264 16.75 10.29 -16.88
N TYR A 265 15.83 11.05 -16.29
CA TYR A 265 14.88 10.48 -15.33
C TYR A 265 13.94 9.47 -16.00
N GLY A 266 13.41 9.79 -17.20
CA GLY A 266 12.42 8.97 -17.89
C GLY A 266 12.86 7.52 -18.15
N LEU A 267 13.77 7.32 -19.11
CA LEU A 267 14.19 5.97 -19.48
C LEU A 267 15.00 5.27 -18.38
N SER A 268 15.86 6.00 -17.64
CA SER A 268 16.70 5.34 -16.62
C SER A 268 15.89 4.77 -15.44
N TYR A 269 14.71 5.33 -15.12
CA TYR A 269 13.80 4.76 -14.12
C TYR A 269 12.78 3.77 -14.68
N ASN A 270 12.62 3.70 -15.99
CA ASN A 270 11.56 2.90 -16.60
C ASN A 270 11.78 1.40 -16.36
N ARG A 271 10.80 0.74 -15.73
CA ARG A 271 10.89 -0.68 -15.34
C ARG A 271 10.53 -1.64 -16.47
N ALA A 272 9.95 -1.14 -17.56
CA ALA A 272 9.49 -1.94 -18.70
C ALA A 272 10.49 -2.03 -19.85
N LEU A 273 11.63 -1.34 -19.76
CA LEU A 273 12.68 -1.44 -20.77
C LEU A 273 13.29 -2.85 -20.80
N PRO A 274 13.78 -3.31 -21.97
CA PRO A 274 14.48 -4.57 -22.12
C PRO A 274 15.92 -4.48 -21.58
N TRP A 275 16.05 -4.29 -20.25
CA TRP A 275 17.33 -4.09 -19.59
C TRP A 275 18.30 -5.26 -19.84
N SER A 276 19.51 -4.91 -20.28
CA SER A 276 20.62 -5.83 -20.48
C SER A 276 21.93 -5.08 -20.34
N GLU A 277 23.02 -5.78 -20.04
CA GLU A 277 24.37 -5.18 -20.06
C GLU A 277 24.68 -4.55 -21.42
N THR A 278 24.27 -5.19 -22.52
CA THR A 278 24.42 -4.66 -23.88
C THR A 278 23.71 -3.31 -24.08
N LEU A 279 22.48 -3.18 -23.57
CA LEU A 279 21.73 -1.93 -23.64
C LEU A 279 22.39 -0.83 -22.80
N LEU A 280 22.86 -1.17 -21.61
CA LEU A 280 23.57 -0.25 -20.73
C LEU A 280 24.88 0.22 -21.36
N ASP A 281 25.70 -0.72 -21.87
CA ASP A 281 26.97 -0.42 -22.51
C ASP A 281 26.79 0.45 -23.77
N ARG A 282 25.75 0.19 -24.59
CA ARG A 282 25.48 0.94 -25.82
C ARG A 282 25.24 2.43 -25.56
N TYR A 283 24.57 2.76 -24.46
CA TYR A 283 24.16 4.13 -24.11
C TYR A 283 24.76 4.60 -22.78
N VAL A 284 25.93 4.09 -22.41
CA VAL A 284 26.60 4.31 -21.10
C VAL A 284 26.67 5.77 -20.68
N GLU A 285 26.91 6.68 -21.63
CA GLU A 285 27.01 8.13 -21.39
C GLU A 285 25.67 8.88 -21.38
N ARG A 286 24.58 8.24 -21.85
CA ARG A 286 23.24 8.84 -21.87
C ARG A 286 22.45 8.53 -20.60
N TRP A 287 22.76 7.42 -19.94
CA TRP A 287 22.05 6.99 -18.75
C TRP A 287 22.31 7.90 -17.55
N ALA A 288 21.25 8.23 -16.82
CA ALA A 288 21.37 8.81 -15.49
C ALA A 288 21.63 7.70 -14.48
N TRP A 289 22.90 7.45 -14.17
CA TRP A 289 23.30 6.35 -13.28
C TRP A 289 22.72 6.42 -11.86
N GLY A 290 22.41 7.62 -11.35
CA GLY A 290 21.64 7.75 -10.12
C GLY A 290 20.23 7.13 -10.24
N CYS A 291 19.53 7.43 -11.34
CA CYS A 291 18.22 6.84 -11.61
C CYS A 291 18.32 5.31 -11.76
N LEU A 292 19.30 4.81 -12.51
CA LEU A 292 19.57 3.38 -12.66
C LEU A 292 19.88 2.71 -11.31
N SER A 293 20.61 3.38 -10.41
CA SER A 293 20.96 2.84 -9.09
C SER A 293 19.73 2.50 -8.24
N GLY A 294 18.64 3.25 -8.42
CA GLY A 294 17.35 2.98 -7.80
C GLY A 294 16.37 2.16 -8.64
N ASN A 295 16.77 1.69 -9.84
CA ASN A 295 15.89 0.94 -10.72
C ASN A 295 15.90 -0.55 -10.38
N GLU A 296 14.83 -1.01 -9.75
CA GLU A 296 14.66 -2.41 -9.34
C GLU A 296 14.47 -3.40 -10.51
N ALA A 297 14.18 -2.92 -11.72
CA ALA A 297 13.98 -3.77 -12.89
C ALA A 297 15.29 -4.16 -13.61
N LEU A 298 16.43 -3.58 -13.19
CA LEU A 298 17.73 -4.00 -13.69
C LEU A 298 18.04 -5.46 -13.28
N PRO A 299 18.88 -6.17 -14.05
CA PRO A 299 19.25 -7.56 -13.78
C PRO A 299 20.28 -7.66 -12.64
N TRP A 300 19.89 -7.20 -11.44
CA TRP A 300 20.75 -7.16 -10.27
C TRP A 300 21.28 -8.55 -9.91
N SER A 301 22.60 -8.62 -9.80
CA SER A 301 23.39 -9.75 -9.30
C SER A 301 24.68 -9.17 -8.71
N GLU A 302 25.40 -9.91 -7.87
CA GLU A 302 26.67 -9.42 -7.32
C GLU A 302 27.64 -9.05 -8.45
N SER A 303 27.74 -9.87 -9.51
CA SER A 303 28.60 -9.59 -10.66
C SER A 303 28.16 -8.37 -11.47
N PHE A 304 26.85 -8.18 -11.66
CA PHE A 304 26.31 -7.01 -12.37
C PHE A 304 26.57 -5.72 -11.56
N PHE A 305 26.32 -5.79 -10.25
CA PHE A 305 26.59 -4.69 -9.33
C PHE A 305 28.08 -4.32 -9.33
N GLU A 306 28.97 -5.30 -9.19
CA GLU A 306 30.42 -5.07 -9.17
C GLU A 306 30.96 -4.52 -10.49
N ARG A 307 30.41 -4.94 -11.63
CA ARG A 307 30.82 -4.47 -12.96
C ARG A 307 30.71 -2.95 -13.11
N TYR A 308 29.65 -2.35 -12.58
CA TYR A 308 29.36 -0.92 -12.71
C TYR A 308 29.55 -0.16 -11.38
N ILE A 309 30.36 -0.69 -10.47
CA ILE A 309 30.52 -0.16 -9.10
C ILE A 309 30.92 1.32 -9.01
N GLU A 310 31.67 1.80 -10.00
CA GLU A 310 32.14 3.19 -10.10
C GLU A 310 31.07 4.14 -10.64
N TYR A 311 30.04 3.62 -11.29
CA TYR A 311 28.94 4.41 -11.83
C TYR A 311 27.78 4.56 -10.85
N TRP A 312 27.60 3.58 -9.96
CA TRP A 312 26.46 3.60 -9.05
C TRP A 312 26.51 4.73 -8.04
N GLU A 313 25.34 5.32 -7.80
CA GLU A 313 25.11 6.34 -6.79
C GLU A 313 24.61 5.70 -5.50
N TRP A 314 25.31 5.94 -4.40
CA TRP A 314 25.11 5.22 -3.14
C TRP A 314 24.05 5.88 -2.26
N GLY A 315 23.85 7.20 -2.40
CA GLY A 315 22.86 7.99 -1.66
C GLY A 315 22.22 9.12 -2.50
N GLY A 316 21.07 9.64 -2.06
CA GLY A 316 20.37 10.74 -2.76
C GLY A 316 19.10 10.30 -3.49
N ASN A 317 18.69 11.05 -4.52
CA ASN A 317 17.49 10.77 -5.31
C ASN A 317 17.77 9.69 -6.36
N GLY A 318 17.35 8.45 -6.07
CA GLY A 318 17.73 7.27 -6.86
C GLY A 318 19.06 6.74 -6.40
N CYS A 319 19.04 5.88 -5.39
CA CYS A 319 20.28 5.37 -4.84
C CYS A 319 20.17 3.90 -4.50
N LEU A 320 21.33 3.26 -4.49
CA LEU A 320 21.47 1.85 -4.14
C LEU A 320 20.92 1.55 -2.73
N SER A 321 21.11 2.45 -1.77
CA SER A 321 20.69 2.23 -0.38
C SER A 321 19.19 1.96 -0.24
N GLY A 322 18.37 2.59 -1.08
CA GLY A 322 16.92 2.41 -1.09
C GLY A 322 16.42 1.38 -2.11
N ASN A 323 17.31 0.70 -2.83
CA ASN A 323 16.93 -0.27 -3.85
C ASN A 323 16.67 -1.64 -3.20
N GLU A 324 15.43 -2.11 -3.22
CA GLU A 324 15.03 -3.38 -2.60
C GLU A 324 15.42 -4.61 -3.43
N ALA A 325 15.74 -4.42 -4.72
CA ALA A 325 16.08 -5.50 -5.64
C ALA A 325 17.57 -5.84 -5.69
N LEU A 326 18.42 -5.12 -4.93
CA LEU A 326 19.83 -5.49 -4.80
C LEU A 326 19.98 -6.88 -4.15
N PRO A 327 21.10 -7.59 -4.45
CA PRO A 327 21.39 -8.89 -3.85
C PRO A 327 21.87 -8.72 -2.40
N TRP A 328 21.00 -8.23 -1.53
CA TRP A 328 21.36 -7.89 -0.16
C TRP A 328 21.83 -9.11 0.63
N SER A 329 22.95 -8.92 1.32
CA SER A 329 23.50 -9.85 2.30
C SER A 329 24.17 -9.05 3.41
N GLU A 330 24.33 -9.64 4.61
CA GLU A 330 25.10 -8.99 5.68
C GLU A 330 26.52 -8.65 5.22
N ALA A 331 27.13 -9.52 4.40
CA ALA A 331 28.45 -9.28 3.82
C ALA A 331 28.48 -8.08 2.86
N LEU A 332 27.44 -7.88 2.04
CA LEU A 332 27.35 -6.70 1.16
C LEU A 332 27.18 -5.41 1.97
N ILE A 333 26.36 -5.45 3.02
CA ILE A 333 26.14 -4.31 3.92
C ILE A 333 27.45 -3.97 4.64
N GLU A 334 28.13 -4.96 5.20
CA GLU A 334 29.38 -4.79 5.94
C GLU A 334 30.51 -4.28 5.03
N ARG A 335 30.67 -4.86 3.83
CA ARG A 335 31.74 -4.53 2.88
C ARG A 335 31.74 -3.05 2.47
N TYR A 336 30.56 -2.43 2.42
CA TYR A 336 30.39 -1.04 1.99
C TYR A 336 29.68 -0.18 3.04
N ALA A 337 29.82 -0.53 4.33
CA ALA A 337 29.16 0.11 5.45
C ALA A 337 29.35 1.64 5.50
N ASP A 338 30.48 2.13 5.00
CA ASP A 338 30.85 3.55 4.94
C ASP A 338 30.26 4.29 3.73
N ARG A 339 29.84 3.58 2.68
CA ARG A 339 29.23 4.16 1.48
C ARG A 339 27.72 4.21 1.56
N TRP A 340 27.11 3.31 2.33
CA TRP A 340 25.65 3.27 2.46
C TRP A 340 25.08 4.51 3.14
N LYS A 341 23.96 4.99 2.60
CA LYS A 341 23.12 5.97 3.28
C LYS A 341 22.22 5.22 4.25
N TRP A 342 22.54 5.29 5.54
CA TRP A 342 21.82 4.54 6.58
C TRP A 342 20.40 5.08 6.85
N GLY A 343 20.21 6.40 6.85
CA GLY A 343 18.98 7.07 7.29
C GLY A 343 18.38 8.06 6.29
N GLY A 344 17.21 8.62 6.62
CA GLY A 344 16.44 9.52 5.76
C GLY A 344 15.80 8.83 4.53
N TRP A 345 15.14 9.64 3.69
CA TRP A 345 14.39 9.15 2.52
C TRP A 345 15.26 8.29 1.58
N ARG A 346 14.80 7.08 1.23
CA ARG A 346 15.53 6.06 0.45
C ARG A 346 16.89 5.64 1.06
N GLY A 347 17.04 5.70 2.38
CA GLY A 347 18.17 5.10 3.10
C GLY A 347 17.91 3.63 3.48
N LEU A 348 18.93 2.95 3.98
CA LEU A 348 18.81 1.55 4.44
C LEU A 348 17.73 1.35 5.51
N SER A 349 17.50 2.33 6.39
CA SER A 349 16.47 2.25 7.44
C SER A 349 15.04 2.14 6.88
N ASP A 350 14.80 2.62 5.67
CA ASP A 350 13.49 2.59 5.00
C ASP A 350 13.36 1.41 4.03
N ASN A 351 14.47 0.73 3.73
CA ASN A 351 14.53 -0.35 2.73
C ASN A 351 13.90 -1.65 3.28
N MET A 352 12.83 -2.13 2.64
CA MET A 352 12.15 -3.37 3.05
C MET A 352 12.83 -4.65 2.50
N GLY A 353 13.71 -4.51 1.50
CA GLY A 353 14.44 -5.61 0.86
C GLY A 353 15.68 -6.09 1.62
N LEU A 354 16.07 -5.42 2.72
CA LEU A 354 17.21 -5.86 3.54
C LEU A 354 16.92 -7.19 4.25
N PRO A 355 17.96 -8.00 4.53
CA PRO A 355 17.85 -9.26 5.27
C PRO A 355 17.67 -8.98 6.78
N TRP A 356 16.58 -8.31 7.13
CA TRP A 356 16.31 -7.85 8.49
C TRP A 356 16.30 -9.00 9.49
N ASN A 357 17.13 -8.86 10.52
CA ASN A 357 17.17 -9.77 11.64
C ASN A 357 17.65 -9.04 12.90
N GLY A 358 17.49 -9.67 14.06
CA GLY A 358 17.86 -9.07 15.34
C GLY A 358 19.35 -8.73 15.46
N HIS A 359 20.24 -9.46 14.76
CA HIS A 359 21.68 -9.17 14.73
C HIS A 359 21.96 -7.89 13.93
N LEU A 360 21.48 -7.79 12.70
CA LEU A 360 21.64 -6.60 11.85
C LEU A 360 21.14 -5.32 12.53
N ILE A 361 19.94 -5.36 13.12
CA ILE A 361 19.35 -4.21 13.84
C ILE A 361 20.23 -3.82 15.04
N THR A 362 20.75 -4.80 15.77
CA THR A 362 21.59 -4.55 16.95
C THR A 362 22.95 -3.98 16.59
N CYS A 363 23.64 -4.60 15.63
CA CYS A 363 25.03 -4.26 15.30
C CYS A 363 25.16 -2.84 14.78
N TYR A 364 24.13 -2.36 14.08
CA TYR A 364 24.08 -1.01 13.51
C TYR A 364 23.06 -0.11 14.21
N ALA A 365 22.71 -0.39 15.47
CA ALA A 365 21.69 0.33 16.22
C ALA A 365 21.85 1.86 16.19
N ASP A 366 23.09 2.34 16.20
CA ASP A 366 23.40 3.78 16.23
C ASP A 366 23.51 4.42 14.83
N PHE A 367 23.49 3.61 13.76
CA PHE A 367 23.45 4.09 12.39
C PHE A 367 22.02 4.25 11.87
N TRP A 368 21.08 3.47 12.40
CA TRP A 368 19.70 3.51 11.95
C TRP A 368 19.00 4.82 12.26
N ASP A 369 18.20 5.28 11.30
CA ASP A 369 17.18 6.28 11.52
C ASP A 369 15.93 5.59 12.09
N TRP A 370 15.74 5.75 13.39
CA TRP A 370 14.66 5.09 14.11
C TRP A 370 13.27 5.61 13.74
N SER A 371 13.18 6.82 13.18
CA SER A 371 11.92 7.34 12.63
C SER A 371 11.53 6.53 11.39
N CYS A 372 12.45 6.35 10.45
CA CYS A 372 12.25 5.48 9.27
C CYS A 372 11.97 4.03 9.69
N LEU A 373 12.78 3.45 10.60
CA LEU A 373 12.56 2.07 11.05
C LEU A 373 11.18 1.87 11.68
N SER A 374 10.66 2.85 12.43
CA SER A 374 9.33 2.76 13.05
C SER A 374 8.20 2.61 12.02
N HIS A 375 8.40 3.10 10.80
CA HIS A 375 7.46 3.00 9.69
C HIS A 375 7.75 1.83 8.74
N ASN A 376 8.88 1.15 8.91
CA ASN A 376 9.33 0.07 8.04
C ASN A 376 8.58 -1.25 8.33
N LYS A 377 7.79 -1.69 7.34
CA LYS A 377 6.99 -2.94 7.43
C LYS A 377 7.81 -4.21 7.18
N GLY A 378 9.02 -4.09 6.66
CA GLY A 378 9.93 -5.19 6.38
C GLY A 378 10.67 -5.71 7.62
N LEU A 379 10.62 -5.00 8.75
CA LEU A 379 11.23 -5.44 9.99
C LEU A 379 10.53 -6.67 10.60
N PRO A 380 11.28 -7.55 11.31
CA PRO A 380 10.72 -8.70 12.00
C PRO A 380 10.05 -8.28 13.32
N TRP A 381 8.94 -7.54 13.21
CA TRP A 381 8.20 -7.00 14.35
C TRP A 381 7.78 -8.10 15.32
N SER A 382 8.10 -7.88 16.59
CA SER A 382 7.76 -8.75 17.70
C SER A 382 7.76 -7.95 19.00
N HIS A 383 7.09 -8.45 20.05
CA HIS A 383 7.14 -7.81 21.37
C HIS A 383 8.57 -7.69 21.88
N ALA A 384 9.43 -8.68 21.61
CA ALA A 384 10.84 -8.66 22.00
C ALA A 384 11.65 -7.57 21.26
N LEU A 385 11.42 -7.39 19.95
CA LEU A 385 12.06 -6.32 19.18
C LEU A 385 11.59 -4.94 19.68
N TYR A 386 10.28 -4.80 19.90
CA TYR A 386 9.69 -3.58 20.43
C TYR A 386 10.32 -3.21 21.78
N ASP A 387 10.27 -4.14 22.75
CA ASP A 387 10.77 -3.92 24.11
C ASP A 387 12.26 -3.60 24.14
N ARG A 388 13.06 -4.25 23.28
CA ARG A 388 14.50 -4.06 23.25
C ARG A 388 14.92 -2.63 22.93
N PHE A 389 14.13 -1.93 22.12
CA PHE A 389 14.41 -0.57 21.67
C PHE A 389 13.26 0.39 21.97
N SER A 390 12.51 0.13 23.04
CA SER A 390 11.27 0.85 23.39
C SER A 390 11.42 2.37 23.46
N GLU A 391 12.60 2.87 23.80
CA GLU A 391 12.90 4.30 23.92
C GLU A 391 13.24 4.97 22.57
N ARG A 392 13.52 4.19 21.52
CA ARG A 392 13.92 4.70 20.20
C ARG A 392 12.76 4.73 19.20
N TRP A 393 11.72 3.95 19.45
CA TRP A 393 10.58 3.81 18.55
C TRP A 393 9.65 5.01 18.56
N GLU A 394 9.16 5.39 17.38
CA GLU A 394 8.00 6.26 17.23
C GLU A 394 6.72 5.42 17.25
N ILE A 395 6.02 5.46 18.39
CA ILE A 395 4.84 4.62 18.66
C ILE A 395 3.77 4.74 17.56
N LYS A 396 3.51 5.96 17.07
CA LYS A 396 2.50 6.20 16.03
C LYS A 396 2.87 5.56 14.70
N GLY A 397 4.15 5.59 14.32
CA GLY A 397 4.64 4.96 13.09
C GLY A 397 4.44 3.46 13.11
N ILE A 398 4.77 2.83 14.25
CA ILE A 398 4.58 1.38 14.45
C ILE A 398 3.09 1.02 14.43
N ALA A 399 2.27 1.75 15.20
CA ALA A 399 0.83 1.48 15.32
C ALA A 399 0.06 1.68 14.00
N GLY A 400 0.67 2.31 12.98
CA GLY A 400 0.11 2.44 11.65
C GLY A 400 0.13 1.15 10.82
N HIS A 401 0.96 0.16 11.17
CA HIS A 401 1.10 -1.09 10.40
C HIS A 401 1.25 -2.36 11.24
N TYR A 402 1.73 -2.28 12.48
CA TYR A 402 1.89 -3.41 13.38
C TYR A 402 0.84 -3.37 14.50
N ASP A 403 -0.03 -4.37 14.55
CA ASP A 403 -1.16 -4.43 15.48
C ASP A 403 -0.76 -4.95 16.89
N GLY A 404 0.51 -5.29 17.11
CA GLY A 404 0.99 -5.87 18.36
C GLY A 404 0.36 -7.22 18.72
N ASN A 405 -0.26 -7.91 17.75
CA ASN A 405 -1.12 -9.08 17.94
C ASN A 405 -2.36 -8.82 18.80
N VAL A 406 -2.90 -7.59 18.82
CA VAL A 406 -4.09 -7.23 19.62
C VAL A 406 -5.29 -8.14 19.33
N ARG A 407 -5.41 -8.63 18.10
CA ARG A 407 -6.47 -9.57 17.67
C ARG A 407 -6.41 -10.94 18.36
N SER A 408 -5.28 -11.30 18.99
CA SER A 408 -5.16 -12.53 19.78
C SER A 408 -5.83 -12.44 21.16
N LEU A 409 -6.23 -11.23 21.59
CA LEU A 409 -6.85 -11.01 22.89
C LEU A 409 -8.36 -11.27 22.85
N THR A 410 -8.89 -11.84 23.92
CA THR A 410 -10.33 -11.99 24.12
C THR A 410 -10.98 -10.65 24.48
N PRO A 411 -12.29 -10.48 24.26
CA PRO A 411 -13.01 -9.28 24.68
C PRO A 411 -12.84 -8.96 26.17
N GLU A 412 -12.78 -9.99 27.04
CA GLU A 412 -12.57 -9.80 28.48
C GLU A 412 -11.15 -9.28 28.80
N GLN A 413 -10.15 -9.64 28.00
CA GLN A 413 -8.80 -9.10 28.12
C GLN A 413 -8.75 -7.64 27.72
N ILE A 414 -9.35 -7.31 26.57
CA ILE A 414 -9.48 -5.93 26.11
C ILE A 414 -10.19 -5.08 27.17
N GLU A 415 -11.30 -5.55 27.72
CA GLU A 415 -12.02 -4.81 28.76
C GLU A 415 -11.15 -4.58 30.00
N ARG A 416 -10.37 -5.58 30.45
CA ARG A 416 -9.44 -5.40 31.57
C ARG A 416 -8.37 -4.34 31.27
N LEU A 417 -7.77 -4.38 30.10
CA LEU A 417 -6.75 -3.41 29.68
C LEU A 417 -7.35 -2.00 29.57
N MET A 418 -8.56 -1.87 29.01
CA MET A 418 -9.28 -0.60 28.92
C MET A 418 -9.65 -0.03 30.29
N ARG A 419 -10.06 -0.87 31.24
CA ARG A 419 -10.30 -0.42 32.63
C ARG A 419 -9.06 0.19 33.26
N ILE A 420 -7.88 -0.40 33.03
CA ILE A 420 -6.61 0.14 33.54
C ILE A 420 -6.35 1.51 32.88
N CYS A 421 -6.43 1.57 31.55
CA CYS A 421 -6.26 2.81 30.79
C CYS A 421 -7.22 3.92 31.24
N PHE A 422 -8.48 3.59 31.51
CA PHE A 422 -9.52 4.52 31.94
C PHE A 422 -9.30 5.03 33.37
N LEU A 423 -8.77 4.19 34.26
CA LEU A 423 -8.44 4.63 35.60
C LEU A 423 -7.25 5.59 35.56
N GLU A 424 -6.21 5.28 34.78
CA GLU A 424 -5.03 6.14 34.63
C GLU A 424 -5.39 7.52 34.07
N SER A 425 -6.25 7.61 33.05
CA SER A 425 -6.66 8.89 32.45
C SER A 425 -7.50 9.80 33.36
N LYS A 426 -8.10 9.25 34.43
CA LYS A 426 -8.88 10.03 35.41
C LYS A 426 -8.04 10.60 36.55
N PHE A 427 -6.81 10.13 36.73
CA PHE A 427 -5.92 10.52 37.83
C PHE A 427 -4.64 11.23 37.37
N SER A 428 -4.43 11.34 36.06
CA SER A 428 -3.44 12.19 35.39
C SER A 428 -4.04 13.54 35.01
#